data_AF-A0A931SI50-F1
#
_entry.id   AF-A0A931SI50-F1
#
_cell.length_a   1.000
_cell.length_b   1.000
_cell.length_c   1.000
_cell.angle_alpha   90.00
_cell.angle_beta   90.00
_cell.angle_gamma   90.00
#
_symmetry.space_group_name_H-M   'P 1'
#
loop_
_entity.id
_entity.type
_entity.pdbx_description
1 polymer ?
#
loop_
_entity_poly.entity_id
_entity_poly.type
_entity_poly.pdbx_seq_one_letter_code
_entity_poly.pdbx_strand_id
1 'polypeptide(L)' 'MRAVVTGGAGFLGSHLCDRLIGLGYDVVCLDNLLTGNTD' A
#
# COMPACT_ATOMS: atom_id res chain seq x y z
N MET A 1 0.21 -11.80 -10.67
CA MET A 1 1.06 -10.68 -11.15
C MET A 1 1.70 -10.02 -9.94
N ARG A 2 2.83 -9.31 -10.08
CA ARG A 2 3.49 -8.62 -8.95
C ARG A 2 3.35 -7.10 -9.08
N ALA A 3 3.11 -6.42 -7.97
CA ALA A 3 3.02 -4.96 -7.92
C ALA A 3 3.82 -4.41 -6.72
N VAL A 4 4.48 -3.26 -6.93
CA VAL A 4 5.09 -2.47 -5.85
C VAL A 4 4.25 -1.20 -5.69
N VAL A 5 3.80 -0.92 -4.48
CA VAL A 5 3.04 0.29 -4.15
C VAL A 5 3.87 1.17 -3.24
N THR A 6 4.32 2.32 -3.75
CA THR A 6 4.98 3.35 -2.94
C THR A 6 3.95 4.17 -2.18
N GLY A 7 4.25 4.54 -0.93
CA GLY A 7 3.28 5.24 -0.08
C GLY A 7 2.11 4.35 0.35
N GLY A 8 2.31 3.02 0.36
CA GLY A 8 1.25 2.04 0.57
C GLY A 8 0.66 2.00 1.99
N ALA A 9 1.26 2.71 2.96
CA ALA A 9 0.70 2.87 4.30
C ALA A 9 -0.20 4.12 4.42
N GLY A 10 -0.17 5.02 3.44
CA GLY A 10 -1.05 6.20 3.39
C GLY A 10 -2.48 5.87 2.96
N PHE A 11 -3.39 6.85 3.06
CA PHE A 11 -4.83 6.67 2.77
C PHE A 11 -5.09 6.00 1.41
N LEU A 12 -4.60 6.55 0.30
CA LEU A 12 -4.84 5.95 -1.02
C LEU A 12 -4.04 4.67 -1.22
N GLY A 13 -2.81 4.62 -0.70
CA GLY A 13 -1.91 3.49 -0.86
C GLY A 13 -2.47 2.21 -0.25
N SER A 14 -3.04 2.28 0.96
CA SER A 14 -3.61 1.13 1.65
C SER A 14 -4.84 0.56 0.91
N HIS A 15 -5.74 1.43 0.44
CA HIS A 15 -6.92 1.00 -0.33
C HIS A 15 -6.53 0.42 -1.69
N LEU A 16 -5.47 0.93 -2.33
CA LEU A 16 -4.94 0.36 -3.56
C LEU A 16 -4.32 -1.02 -3.30
N CYS A 17 -3.55 -1.19 -2.22
CA CYS A 17 -3.02 -2.48 -1.81
C CYS A 17 -4.15 -3.50 -1.61
N ASP A 18 -5.20 -3.15 -0.85
CA ASP A 18 -6.37 -4.02 -0.62
C ASP A 18 -7.04 -4.43 -1.93
N ARG A 19 -7.21 -3.47 -2.85
CA ARG A 19 -7.82 -3.73 -4.15
C ARG A 19 -6.95 -4.66 -5.00
N LEU A 20 -5.64 -4.45 -5.05
CA LEU A 20 -4.72 -5.28 -5.83
C LEU A 20 -4.64 -6.70 -5.27
N ILE A 21 -4.62 -6.85 -3.95
CA ILE A 21 -4.70 -8.16 -3.27
C ILE A 21 -6.01 -8.86 -3.66
N GLY A 22 -7.14 -8.16 -3.60
CA GLY A 22 -8.45 -8.71 -4.02
C GLY A 22 -8.52 -9.11 -5.49
N LEU A 23 -7.62 -8.59 -6.34
CA LEU A 23 -7.48 -8.97 -7.75
C LEU A 23 -6.44 -10.09 -7.97
N GLY A 24 -5.85 -10.65 -6.91
CA GLY A 24 -4.88 -11.75 -6.99
C GLY A 24 -3.44 -11.32 -7.29
N TYR A 25 -3.09 -10.07 -6.98
CA TYR A 25 -1.71 -9.60 -7.09
C TYR A 25 -0.91 -9.95 -5.83
N ASP A 26 0.36 -10.27 -6.03
CA ASP A 26 1.38 -10.33 -4.98
C ASP A 26 1.96 -8.91 -4.83
N VAL A 27 1.63 -8.24 -3.72
CA VAL A 27 1.84 -6.80 -3.51
C VAL A 27 2.94 -6.57 -2.49
N VAL A 28 3.92 -5.73 -2.86
CA VAL A 28 4.94 -5.20 -1.95
C VAL A 28 4.62 -3.74 -1.67
N CYS A 29 4.31 -3.42 -0.41
CA CYS A 29 4.16 -2.05 0.07
C CYS A 29 5.53 -1.47 0.42
N LEU A 30 5.86 -0.29 -0.10
CA LEU A 30 7.07 0.46 0.24
C LEU A 30 6.69 1.84 0.75
N ASP A 31 6.91 2.08 2.04
CA ASP A 31 6.57 3.33 2.71
C ASP A 31 7.64 3.68 3.75
N ASN A 32 7.95 4.97 3.87
CA ASN A 32 8.91 5.48 4.86
C ASN A 32 8.21 6.04 6.12
N LEU A 33 6.87 6.03 6.13
CA LEU A 33 6.01 6.45 7.24
C LEU A 33 6.18 7.92 7.66
N LEU A 34 6.79 8.76 6.83
CA LEU A 34 7.19 10.13 7.21
C LEU A 34 6.02 11.02 7.63
N THR A 35 4.84 10.83 7.04
CA THR A 35 3.63 11.63 7.32
C THR A 35 2.62 10.91 8.20
N GLY A 36 2.97 9.75 8.77
CA GLY A 36 2.08 9.01 9.67
C GLY A 36 1.96 9.71 11.03
N ASN A 37 0.75 9.72 11.60
CA ASN A 37 0.50 10.18 12.97
C ASN A 37 -0.38 9.15 13.69
N THR A 38 -0.03 8.83 14.94
CA THR A 38 -0.75 7.87 15.80
C THR A 38 -1.62 8.55 16.86
N ASP A 39 -1.47 9.87 17.03
CA ASP A 39 -2.17 10.69 18.02
C ASP A 39 -3.49 11.28 17.50
#